data_AF-A0A0F8JVS3-F1
#
_entry.id   AF-A0A0F8JVS3-F1
#
_cell.length_a   1.000
_cell.length_b   1.000
_cell.length_c   1.000
_cell.angle_alpha   90.00
_cell.angle_beta   90.00
_cell.angle_gamma   90.00
#
_symmetry.space_group_name_H-M   'P 1'
#
loop_
_entity.id
_entity.type
_entity.pdbx_description
1 polymer ?
#
loop_
_entity_poly.entity_id
_entity_poly.type
_entity_poly.pdbx_seq_one_letter_code
_entity_poly.pdbx_strand_id
1 'polypeptide(L)'
;MAFDPCLLLSLSSALSEDTNYEDESKYRTSISRAYYAAFLVARSYLESAGYNFPLDSNVHKKVIDYMKDKNSFISNLLFNLRDRRNNADYNLDAQIKKGITISSIKSAQMVIDEIRKL
;
A
#
# COMPACT_ATOMS: atom_id res chain seq x y z
N MET A 1 18.49 7.26 11.26
CA MET A 1 17.59 6.08 11.31
C MET A 1 16.66 6.18 10.11
N ALA A 2 16.50 5.11 9.33
CA ALA A 2 15.55 5.10 8.21
C ALA A 2 14.11 5.05 8.76
N PHE A 3 13.16 5.63 8.04
CA PHE A 3 11.74 5.57 8.41
C PHE A 3 11.20 4.14 8.25
N ASP A 4 10.43 3.65 9.23
CA ASP A 4 9.75 2.36 9.15
C ASP A 4 8.39 2.48 8.43
N PRO A 5 8.23 1.90 7.23
CA PRO A 5 6.96 1.98 6.50
C PRO A 5 5.79 1.28 7.20
N CYS A 6 6.03 0.35 8.14
CA CYS A 6 4.96 -0.30 8.89
C CYS A 6 4.17 0.70 9.73
N LEU A 7 4.77 1.82 10.13
CA LEU A 7 4.09 2.91 10.83
C LEU A 7 2.96 3.53 9.98
N LEU A 8 3.08 3.52 8.64
CA LEU A 8 2.00 3.97 7.75
C LEU A 8 0.80 3.02 7.77
N LEU A 9 1.05 1.71 7.92
CA LEU A 9 -0.03 0.73 8.06
C LEU A 9 -0.73 0.89 9.41
N SER A 10 0.03 1.04 10.50
CA SER A 10 -0.53 1.34 11.83
C SER A 10 -1.36 2.62 11.81
N LEU A 11 -0.85 3.70 11.20
CA LEU A 11 -1.59 4.94 11.01
C LEU A 11 -2.87 4.72 10.21
N SER A 12 -2.82 3.98 9.10
CA SER A 12 -4.00 3.71 8.27
C SER A 12 -5.12 3.00 9.04
N SER A 13 -4.75 2.05 9.90
CA SER A 13 -5.67 1.31 10.76
C SER A 13 -6.32 2.22 11.79
N ALA A 14 -5.51 2.96 12.55
CA ALA A 14 -6.01 3.89 13.56
C ALA A 14 -6.92 4.97 12.94
N LEU A 15 -6.47 5.59 11.84
CA LEU A 15 -7.23 6.64 11.16
C LEU A 15 -8.56 6.14 10.62
N SER A 16 -8.67 4.88 10.18
CA SER A 16 -9.92 4.33 9.63
C SER A 16 -11.03 4.20 10.67
N GLU A 17 -10.68 4.17 11.95
CA GLU A 17 -11.62 4.04 13.08
C GLU A 17 -11.80 5.35 13.85
N ASP A 18 -11.04 6.40 13.51
CA ASP A 18 -11.09 7.69 14.20
C ASP A 18 -12.43 8.40 13.94
N THR A 19 -13.14 8.75 15.02
CA THR A 19 -14.45 9.41 14.95
C THR A 19 -14.35 10.93 14.82
N ASN A 20 -13.16 11.52 14.92
CA ASN A 20 -12.94 12.96 14.78
C ASN A 20 -12.87 13.42 13.31
N TYR A 21 -12.78 12.48 12.36
CA TYR A 21 -12.66 12.79 10.94
C TYR A 21 -13.84 12.25 10.15
N GLU A 22 -14.23 13.02 9.13
CA GLU A 22 -15.21 12.62 8.13
C GLU A 22 -14.83 11.30 7.47
N ASP A 23 -15.83 10.44 7.29
CA ASP A 23 -15.67 9.06 6.88
C ASP A 23 -14.88 8.94 5.56
N GLU A 24 -15.29 9.68 4.54
CA GLU A 24 -14.65 9.58 3.24
C GLU A 24 -13.21 10.08 3.25
N SER A 25 -12.94 11.17 3.98
CA SER A 25 -11.59 11.76 4.10
C SER A 25 -10.61 10.80 4.78
N LYS A 26 -11.02 10.19 5.90
CA LYS A 26 -10.18 9.23 6.62
C LYS A 26 -10.02 7.93 5.84
N TYR A 27 -11.07 7.44 5.18
CA TYR A 27 -11.01 6.23 4.37
C TYR A 27 -10.08 6.36 3.16
N ARG A 28 -10.18 7.46 2.41
CA ARG A 28 -9.28 7.75 1.28
C ARG A 28 -7.82 7.79 1.75
N THR A 29 -7.56 8.54 2.83
CA THR A 29 -6.22 8.65 3.42
C THR A 29 -5.69 7.31 3.91
N SER A 30 -6.51 6.50 4.60
CA SER A 30 -6.14 5.16 5.08
C SER A 30 -5.76 4.23 3.93
N ILE A 31 -6.49 4.21 2.82
CA ILE A 31 -6.13 3.40 1.64
C ILE A 31 -4.77 3.84 1.09
N SER A 32 -4.54 5.15 0.99
CA SER A 32 -3.27 5.69 0.50
C SER A 32 -2.10 5.28 1.39
N ARG A 33 -2.24 5.40 2.71
CA ARG A 33 -1.19 5.00 3.67
C ARG A 33 -0.96 3.49 3.71
N ALA A 34 -2.02 2.68 3.62
CA ALA A 34 -1.90 1.24 3.52
C ALA A 34 -1.11 0.82 2.26
N TYR A 35 -1.40 1.43 1.11
CA TYR A 35 -0.62 1.18 -0.11
C TYR A 35 0.85 1.55 0.05
N TYR A 36 1.16 2.75 0.57
CA TYR A 36 2.55 3.18 0.71
C TYR A 36 3.32 2.30 1.70
N ALA A 37 2.70 1.80 2.77
CA ALA A 37 3.32 0.84 3.67
C ALA A 37 3.77 -0.42 2.91
N ALA A 38 2.84 -1.07 2.20
CA ALA A 38 3.10 -2.29 1.44
C ALA A 38 4.13 -2.07 0.31
N PHE A 39 3.98 -0.97 -0.44
CA PHE A 39 4.87 -0.62 -1.55
C PHE A 39 6.30 -0.37 -1.07
N LEU A 40 6.49 0.40 0.00
CA LEU A 40 7.83 0.72 0.51
C LEU A 40 8.50 -0.51 1.11
N VAL A 41 7.77 -1.39 1.81
CA VAL A 41 8.33 -2.67 2.28
C VAL A 41 8.77 -3.54 1.11
N ALA A 42 7.94 -3.67 0.07
CA ALA A 42 8.30 -4.41 -1.15
C ALA A 42 9.51 -3.82 -1.87
N ARG A 43 9.57 -2.48 -1.99
CA ARG A 43 10.71 -1.80 -2.59
C ARG A 43 11.99 -2.04 -1.79
N SER A 44 11.95 -1.86 -0.47
CA SER A 44 13.12 -2.08 0.40
C SER A 44 13.62 -3.52 0.33
N TYR A 45 12.71 -4.51 0.28
CA TYR A 45 13.09 -5.91 0.07
C TYR A 45 13.83 -6.10 -1.27
N LEU A 46 13.30 -5.56 -2.37
CA LEU A 46 13.95 -5.65 -3.68
C LEU A 46 15.29 -4.88 -3.70
N GLU A 47 15.37 -3.71 -3.08
CA GLU A 47 16.63 -2.95 -2.94
C GLU A 47 17.69 -3.80 -2.20
N SER A 48 17.30 -4.49 -1.12
CA SER A 48 18.19 -5.40 -0.40
C SER A 48 18.65 -6.61 -1.24
N ALA A 49 17.86 -6.99 -2.25
CA ALA A 49 18.18 -8.02 -3.22
C ALA A 49 18.95 -7.51 -4.46
N GLY A 50 19.41 -6.25 -4.44
CA GLY A 50 20.25 -5.65 -5.48
C GLY A 50 19.51 -4.96 -6.62
N TYR A 51 18.19 -4.81 -6.53
CA TYR A 51 17.41 -4.05 -7.52
C TYR A 51 17.57 -2.54 -7.29
N ASN A 52 17.56 -1.77 -8.37
CA ASN A 52 17.63 -0.31 -8.33
C ASN A 52 16.37 0.30 -8.96
N PHE A 53 15.87 1.37 -8.36
CA PHE A 53 14.63 2.01 -8.80
C PHE A 53 14.85 3.49 -9.15
N PRO A 54 14.16 4.00 -10.17
CA PRO A 54 14.16 5.44 -10.46
C PRO A 54 13.39 6.21 -9.37
N LEU A 55 13.66 7.51 -9.26
CA LEU A 55 12.94 8.42 -8.36
C LEU A 55 11.66 9.01 -8.98
N ASP A 56 11.15 8.39 -10.05
CA ASP A 56 9.96 8.85 -10.78
C ASP A 56 8.72 8.00 -10.47
N SER A 57 7.58 8.35 -11.06
CA SER A 57 6.32 7.63 -10.86
C SER A 57 6.32 6.19 -11.41
N ASN A 58 7.26 5.82 -12.28
CA ASN A 58 7.38 4.46 -12.81
C ASN A 58 7.90 3.49 -11.74
N VAL A 59 8.47 3.99 -10.64
CA VAL A 59 8.91 3.19 -9.48
C VAL A 59 7.83 2.20 -9.03
N HIS A 60 6.56 2.64 -8.99
CA HIS A 60 5.44 1.82 -8.54
C HIS A 60 5.21 0.61 -9.46
N LYS A 61 5.29 0.83 -10.77
CA LYS A 61 5.12 -0.24 -11.76
C LYS A 61 6.29 -1.21 -11.67
N LYS A 62 7.53 -0.72 -11.62
CA LYS A 62 8.73 -1.57 -11.56
C LYS A 62 8.77 -2.46 -10.32
N VAL A 63 8.40 -1.94 -9.16
CA VAL A 63 8.33 -2.77 -7.93
C VAL A 63 7.30 -3.89 -8.08
N ILE A 64 6.13 -3.61 -8.65
CA ILE A 64 5.11 -4.63 -8.91
C ILE A 64 5.64 -5.67 -9.89
N ASP A 65 6.22 -5.23 -11.02
CA ASP A 65 6.74 -6.10 -12.06
C ASP A 65 7.86 -7.01 -11.52
N TYR A 66 8.82 -6.49 -10.76
CA TYR A 66 9.89 -7.30 -10.15
C TYR A 66 9.40 -8.20 -9.02
N MET A 67 8.40 -7.77 -8.25
CA MET A 67 7.77 -8.66 -7.27
C MET A 67 7.05 -9.82 -7.95
N LYS A 68 6.57 -9.67 -9.19
CA LYS A 68 5.92 -10.77 -9.91
C LYS A 68 6.84 -11.97 -10.10
N ASP A 69 8.12 -11.71 -10.38
CA ASP A 69 9.15 -12.73 -10.56
C ASP A 69 9.55 -13.40 -9.24
N LYS A 70 9.42 -12.69 -8.11
CA LYS A 70 9.71 -13.22 -6.77
C LYS A 70 8.53 -13.96 -6.17
N ASN A 71 7.34 -13.36 -6.25
CA ASN A 71 6.10 -13.86 -5.68
C ASN A 71 4.90 -13.16 -6.34
N SER A 72 4.24 -13.88 -7.25
CA SER A 72 3.09 -13.36 -8.01
C SER A 72 1.89 -12.98 -7.14
N PHE A 73 1.73 -13.62 -5.97
CA PHE A 73 0.68 -13.27 -5.01
C PHE A 73 0.91 -11.88 -4.41
N ILE A 74 2.13 -11.57 -3.96
CA ILE A 74 2.50 -10.22 -3.49
C ILE A 74 2.30 -9.19 -4.60
N SER A 75 2.77 -9.48 -5.82
CA SER A 75 2.58 -8.60 -6.98
C SER A 75 1.12 -8.25 -7.23
N ASN A 76 0.23 -9.25 -7.22
CA ASN A 76 -1.19 -9.05 -7.45
C ASN A 76 -1.84 -8.19 -6.36
N LEU A 77 -1.47 -8.40 -5.09
CA LEU A 77 -1.93 -7.56 -3.99
C LEU A 77 -1.48 -6.11 -4.14
N LEU A 78 -0.21 -5.88 -4.48
CA LEU A 78 0.34 -4.53 -4.72
C LEU A 78 -0.34 -3.83 -5.89
N PHE A 79 -0.61 -4.55 -6.98
CA PHE A 79 -1.34 -4.03 -8.13
C PHE A 79 -2.74 -3.56 -7.73
N ASN A 80 -3.50 -4.41 -7.03
CA ASN A 80 -4.84 -4.08 -6.57
C ASN A 80 -4.85 -2.92 -5.57
N LEU A 81 -3.88 -2.86 -4.65
CA LEU A 81 -3.76 -1.74 -3.72
C LEU A 81 -3.44 -0.42 -4.43
N ARG A 82 -2.58 -0.46 -5.46
CA ARG A 82 -2.27 0.73 -6.27
C ARG A 82 -3.51 1.25 -6.99
N ASP A 83 -4.31 0.35 -7.56
CA ASP A 83 -5.55 0.70 -8.24
C ASP A 83 -6.56 1.34 -7.28
N ARG A 84 -6.78 0.70 -6.12
CA ARG A 84 -7.65 1.25 -5.06
C ARG A 84 -7.17 2.62 -4.57
N ARG A 85 -5.85 2.80 -4.39
CA ARG A 85 -5.29 4.12 -4.07
C ARG A 85 -5.60 5.12 -5.16
N ASN A 86 -5.35 4.80 -6.42
CA ASN A 86 -5.60 5.75 -7.51
C ASN A 86 -7.08 6.19 -7.54
N ASN A 87 -8.01 5.24 -7.36
CA ASN A 87 -9.42 5.56 -7.25
C ASN A 87 -9.72 6.43 -6.01
N ALA A 88 -9.16 6.09 -4.85
CA ALA A 88 -9.37 6.84 -3.61
C ALA A 88 -8.72 8.24 -3.61
N ASP A 89 -7.58 8.42 -4.26
CA ASP A 89 -6.83 9.69 -4.21
C ASP A 89 -7.24 10.65 -5.34
N TYR A 90 -7.67 10.13 -6.50
CA TYR A 90 -7.91 10.96 -7.70
C TYR A 90 -9.35 10.95 -8.22
N ASN A 91 -10.16 9.91 -7.94
CA ASN A 91 -11.54 9.87 -8.40
C ASN A 91 -12.46 10.52 -7.34
N LEU A 92 -12.83 11.79 -7.58
CA LEU A 92 -13.69 12.55 -6.69
C LEU A 92 -15.16 12.08 -6.75
N ASP A 93 -15.57 11.42 -7.83
CA ASP A 93 -16.93 10.89 -7.97
C ASP A 93 -17.12 9.52 -7.30
N ALA A 94 -16.01 8.86 -6.89
CA ALA A 94 -16.07 7.56 -6.24
C ALA A 94 -16.43 7.69 -4.75
N GLN A 95 -17.49 7.02 -4.30
CA GLN A 95 -17.79 6.94 -2.87
C GLN A 95 -16.92 5.87 -2.19
N ILE A 96 -15.94 6.28 -1.39
CA ILE A 96 -15.08 5.36 -0.62
C ILE A 96 -15.77 4.96 0.69
N LYS A 97 -15.94 3.65 0.89
CA LYS A 97 -16.66 3.07 2.04
C LYS A 97 -15.72 2.30 2.95
N LYS A 98 -16.09 2.17 4.23
CA LYS A 98 -15.32 1.43 5.25
C LYS A 98 -14.86 0.04 4.78
N GLY A 99 -15.72 -0.72 4.09
CA GLY A 99 -15.39 -2.06 3.61
C GLY A 99 -14.18 -2.11 2.66
N ILE A 100 -14.08 -1.19 1.68
CA ILE A 100 -12.93 -1.13 0.77
C ILE A 100 -11.66 -0.66 1.50
N THR A 101 -11.80 0.22 2.50
CA THR A 101 -10.70 0.66 3.37
C THR A 101 -10.13 -0.51 4.17
N ILE A 102 -10.96 -1.24 4.90
CA ILE A 102 -10.54 -2.39 5.73
C ILE A 102 -9.92 -3.49 4.87
N SER A 103 -10.51 -3.80 3.72
CA SER A 103 -9.92 -4.78 2.79
C SER A 103 -8.55 -4.34 2.25
N SER A 104 -8.33 -3.04 2.04
CA SER A 104 -7.04 -2.51 1.60
C SER A 104 -5.99 -2.57 2.72
N ILE A 105 -6.36 -2.24 3.96
CA ILE A 105 -5.49 -2.40 5.13
C ILE A 105 -5.08 -3.87 5.29
N LYS A 106 -6.04 -4.80 5.18
CA LYS A 106 -5.76 -6.25 5.25
C LYS A 106 -4.84 -6.72 4.12
N SER A 107 -5.08 -6.27 2.88
CA SER A 107 -4.20 -6.61 1.75
C SER A 107 -2.78 -6.07 1.94
N ALA A 108 -2.63 -4.86 2.50
CA ALA A 108 -1.31 -4.30 2.80
C ALA A 108 -0.59 -5.10 3.90
N GLN A 109 -1.30 -5.51 4.95
CA GLN A 109 -0.78 -6.39 5.99
C GLN A 109 -0.31 -7.73 5.39
N MET A 110 -1.12 -8.36 4.53
CA MET A 110 -0.75 -9.60 3.83
C MET A 110 0.54 -9.44 3.01
N VAL A 111 0.69 -8.33 2.26
CA VAL A 111 1.93 -8.07 1.52
C VAL A 111 3.14 -8.07 2.45
N ILE A 112 3.06 -7.34 3.56
CA ILE A 112 4.17 -7.23 4.53
C ILE A 112 4.48 -8.60 5.15
N ASP A 113 3.46 -9.35 5.54
CA ASP A 113 3.64 -10.67 6.16
C ASP A 113 4.22 -11.70 5.18
N GLU A 114 3.81 -11.68 3.92
CA GLU A 114 4.38 -12.55 2.89
C GLU A 114 5.82 -12.18 2.56
N ILE A 115 6.17 -10.90 2.51
CA ILE A 115 7.57 -10.46 2.29
C ILE A 115 8.48 -10.92 3.42
N ARG A 116 8.01 -10.91 4.68
CA ARG A 116 8.78 -11.38 5.83
C ARG A 116 9.08 -12.88 5.82
N LYS A 117 8.42 -13.65 4.95
CA LYS A 117 8.65 -15.09 4.76
C LYS A 117 9.64 -15.38 3.62
N LEU A 118 9.97 -14.39 2.80
CA LEU A 118 10.95 -14.48 1.70
C LEU A 118 12.37 -14.30 2.23
#